data_AF-A0A1I7GYG4-F1
#
_entry.id   AF-A0A1I7GYG4-F1
#
_cell.length_a   1.000
_cell.length_b   1.000
_cell.length_c   1.000
_cell.angle_alpha   90.00
_cell.angle_beta   90.00
_cell.angle_gamma   90.00
#
_symmetry.space_group_name_H-M   'P 1'
#
loop_
_entity.id
_entity.type
_entity.pdbx_description
1 polymer ?
#
loop_
_entity_poly.entity_id
_entity_poly.type
_entity_poly.pdbx_seq_one_letter_code
_entity_poly.pdbx_strand_id
1 'polypeptide(L)'
;MHNPYKTREGGATVTVFAPYDCGNHCPFCINKGEYSDTTGFSEEKIIQSIRTMNEITPDCDFVFTGGEPFSHRDSLQRMLDEIPNTHRVFINTTLPVFDGQSEQDLIDFTEKNKDKITCINCSRHLVKYVEESPDELLSKLKVPTRVNCVLYKEYPTERLPEYLERWTKYNIPVQFRFDYTATTPENLYDREGDNILRDLNHIAGYTGLDGCRMRCGFHFNYEGLELTYHKTLPYSTIVETDENGKTWDILYDIIIKQNGEIRSDWDETVLDVEGYRNVVFEPYDLKILEGDLKHTAF
;
A
#
# COMPACT_ATOMS: atom_id res chain seq x y z
N MET A 1 17.19 14.00 19.05
CA MET A 1 17.09 15.25 18.27
C MET A 1 17.00 14.79 16.83
N HIS A 2 15.86 14.99 16.17
CA HIS A 2 15.64 14.58 14.79
C HIS A 2 16.22 15.62 13.85
N ASN A 3 16.57 15.22 12.61
CA ASN A 3 16.87 16.20 11.60
C ASN A 3 15.57 16.93 11.22
N PRO A 4 15.63 18.14 10.65
CA PRO A 4 14.44 18.75 10.08
C PRO A 4 13.88 17.87 8.96
N TYR A 5 12.55 17.91 8.81
CA TYR A 5 11.86 17.05 7.86
C TYR A 5 11.77 17.66 6.45
N LYS A 6 11.78 16.76 5.47
CA LYS A 6 11.35 17.00 4.09
C LYS A 6 10.29 15.99 3.67
N THR A 7 9.44 16.35 2.72
CA THR A 7 8.51 15.41 2.09
C THR A 7 8.09 15.90 0.71
N ARG A 8 7.45 15.04 -0.09
CA ARG A 8 6.94 15.41 -1.41
C ARG A 8 5.85 16.48 -1.31
N GLU A 9 5.70 17.31 -2.34
CA GLU A 9 4.49 18.11 -2.55
C GLU A 9 3.24 17.22 -2.38
N GLY A 10 2.27 17.70 -1.59
CA GLY A 10 1.13 16.90 -1.16
C GLY A 10 1.30 16.23 0.21
N GLY A 11 2.54 15.98 0.65
CA GLY A 11 2.83 15.32 1.93
C GLY A 11 3.23 13.86 1.83
N ALA A 12 3.70 13.29 2.94
CA ALA A 12 3.97 11.87 3.04
C ALA A 12 2.66 11.08 3.00
N THR A 13 2.70 9.84 2.52
CA THR A 13 1.53 8.96 2.59
C THR A 13 1.20 8.67 4.05
N VAL A 14 -0.06 8.78 4.44
CA VAL A 14 -0.50 8.43 5.80
C VAL A 14 -1.07 7.02 5.81
N THR A 15 -0.30 6.08 6.36
CA THR A 15 -0.72 4.70 6.53
C THR A 15 -1.44 4.51 7.86
N VAL A 16 -2.68 4.05 7.84
CA VAL A 16 -3.55 3.86 9.02
C VAL A 16 -3.72 2.37 9.31
N PHE A 17 -3.29 1.94 10.50
CA PHE A 17 -3.51 0.58 10.98
C PHE A 17 -4.92 0.43 11.57
N ALA A 18 -5.76 -0.34 10.88
CA ALA A 18 -7.02 -0.83 11.44
C ALA A 18 -6.74 -1.97 12.44
N PRO A 19 -7.37 -1.97 13.61
CA PRO A 19 -7.01 -2.79 14.77
C PRO A 19 -7.51 -4.23 14.75
N TYR A 20 -8.07 -4.70 13.65
CA TYR A 20 -8.88 -5.91 13.70
C TYR A 20 -8.11 -7.07 13.14
N ASP A 21 -8.11 -8.21 13.84
CA ASP A 21 -7.46 -9.41 13.36
C ASP A 21 -7.89 -9.70 11.93
N CYS A 22 -6.88 -9.90 11.08
CA CYS A 22 -7.07 -10.24 9.69
C CYS A 22 -7.88 -11.54 9.53
N GLY A 23 -7.87 -12.42 10.54
CA GLY A 23 -8.46 -13.77 10.52
C GLY A 23 -7.66 -14.73 9.62
N ASN A 24 -7.07 -14.16 8.57
CA ASN A 24 -6.09 -14.76 7.68
C ASN A 24 -4.73 -14.77 8.36
N HIS A 25 -4.42 -15.90 9.00
CA HIS A 25 -3.16 -16.17 9.70
C HIS A 25 -2.02 -16.45 8.71
N CYS A 26 -1.82 -15.59 7.71
CA CYS A 26 -0.79 -15.76 6.70
C CYS A 26 0.59 -15.94 7.36
N PRO A 27 1.37 -16.98 6.99
CA PRO A 27 2.62 -17.33 7.68
C PRO A 27 3.73 -16.28 7.53
N PHE A 28 3.61 -15.38 6.55
CA PHE A 28 4.55 -14.29 6.25
C PHE A 28 4.03 -12.92 6.68
N CYS A 29 2.88 -12.84 7.39
CA CYS A 29 2.41 -11.53 7.85
C CYS A 29 3.31 -11.00 8.97
N ILE A 30 4.18 -10.06 8.61
CA ILE A 30 5.12 -9.45 9.56
C ILE A 30 4.43 -8.51 10.55
N ASN A 31 3.27 -7.96 10.19
CA ASN A 31 2.51 -7.02 11.01
C ASN A 31 1.57 -7.72 12.00
N LYS A 32 1.61 -9.06 12.09
CA LYS A 32 0.71 -9.83 12.95
C LYS A 32 0.74 -9.37 14.41
N GLY A 33 1.91 -9.00 14.92
CA GLY A 33 2.05 -8.47 16.28
C GLY A 33 1.25 -7.18 16.50
N GLU A 34 1.05 -6.36 15.46
CA GLU A 34 0.35 -5.08 15.53
C GLU A 34 -1.16 -5.20 15.73
N TYR A 35 -1.76 -6.28 15.24
CA TYR A 35 -3.21 -6.46 15.27
C TYR A 35 -3.65 -7.72 16.05
N SER A 36 -2.71 -8.51 16.55
CA SER A 36 -3.02 -9.66 17.43
C SER A 36 -3.43 -9.24 18.85
N ASP A 37 -2.99 -8.06 19.30
CA ASP A 37 -3.39 -7.47 20.57
C ASP A 37 -4.14 -6.16 20.31
N THR A 38 -5.44 -6.18 20.57
CA THR A 38 -6.33 -5.03 20.35
C THR A 38 -6.58 -4.22 21.62
N THR A 39 -5.93 -4.55 22.74
CA THR A 39 -6.14 -3.91 24.05
C THR A 39 -5.90 -2.40 24.01
N GLY A 40 -4.99 -1.95 23.15
CA GLY A 40 -4.65 -0.54 22.97
C GLY A 40 -5.47 0.20 21.91
N PHE A 41 -6.40 -0.46 21.23
CA PHE A 41 -7.15 0.14 20.12
C PHE A 41 -7.98 1.34 20.58
N SER A 42 -7.92 2.43 19.80
CA SER A 42 -8.78 3.59 19.99
C SER A 42 -9.12 4.28 18.68
N GLU A 43 -10.33 4.03 18.19
CA GLU A 43 -10.88 4.71 17.00
C GLU A 43 -10.82 6.24 17.13
N GLU A 44 -11.23 6.77 18.28
CA GLU A 44 -11.22 8.22 18.56
C GLU A 44 -9.83 8.83 18.37
N LYS A 45 -8.79 8.16 18.88
CA LYS A 45 -7.41 8.62 18.72
C LYS A 45 -6.93 8.50 17.28
N ILE A 46 -7.30 7.44 16.56
CA ILE A 46 -6.99 7.32 15.12
C ILE A 46 -7.63 8.46 14.34
N ILE A 47 -8.91 8.76 14.57
CA ILE A 47 -9.61 9.89 13.96
C ILE A 47 -8.90 11.21 14.28
N GLN A 48 -8.48 11.41 15.53
CA GLN A 48 -7.72 12.62 15.90
C GLN A 48 -6.39 12.72 15.15
N SER A 49 -5.70 11.60 14.95
CA SER A 49 -4.45 11.55 14.19
C SER A 49 -4.67 11.78 12.69
N ILE A 50 -5.74 11.25 12.11
CA ILE A 50 -6.17 11.54 10.73
C ILE A 50 -6.40 13.04 10.56
N ARG A 51 -7.17 13.67 11.47
CA ARG A 51 -7.42 15.12 11.45
C ARG A 51 -6.13 15.92 11.55
N THR A 52 -5.22 15.48 12.41
CA THR A 52 -3.90 16.12 12.58
C THR A 52 -3.10 16.06 11.29
N MET A 53 -3.06 14.90 10.61
CA MET A 53 -2.32 14.79 9.34
C MET A 53 -2.98 15.58 8.21
N ASN A 54 -4.31 15.56 8.08
CA ASN A 54 -5.03 16.39 7.12
C ASN A 54 -4.75 17.89 7.33
N GLU A 55 -4.62 18.36 8.57
CA GLU A 55 -4.28 19.75 8.86
C GLU A 55 -2.89 20.13 8.33
N ILE A 56 -1.92 19.21 8.37
CA ILE A 56 -0.53 19.47 7.98
C ILE A 56 -0.30 19.28 6.49
N THR A 57 -0.87 18.23 5.92
CA THR A 57 -0.70 17.82 4.51
C THR A 57 -2.07 17.55 3.88
N PRO A 58 -2.79 18.57 3.39
CA PRO A 58 -4.21 18.49 3.04
C PRO A 58 -4.51 17.77 1.72
N ASP A 59 -3.50 17.27 1.02
CA ASP A 59 -3.57 16.67 -0.31
C ASP A 59 -2.67 15.43 -0.45
N CYS A 60 -2.39 14.74 0.67
CA CYS A 60 -1.63 13.49 0.69
C CYS A 60 -2.49 12.26 0.39
N ASP A 61 -1.83 11.11 0.29
CA ASP A 61 -2.49 9.81 0.18
C ASP A 61 -2.76 9.22 1.58
N PHE A 62 -3.94 8.64 1.80
CA PHE A 62 -4.23 7.81 2.96
C PHE A 62 -4.31 6.33 2.56
N VAL A 63 -3.70 5.44 3.33
CA VAL A 63 -3.70 4.00 3.08
C VAL A 63 -4.18 3.26 4.33
N PHE A 64 -5.38 2.69 4.28
CA PHE A 64 -5.86 1.79 5.33
C PHE A 64 -5.23 0.40 5.16
N THR A 65 -4.66 -0.13 6.25
CA THR A 65 -3.98 -1.43 6.30
C THR A 65 -4.10 -2.00 7.72
N GLY A 66 -3.24 -2.95 8.09
CA GLY A 66 -3.10 -3.47 9.45
C GLY A 66 -3.47 -4.94 9.49
N GLY A 67 -4.41 -5.30 10.35
CA GLY A 67 -5.08 -6.60 10.19
C GLY A 67 -6.05 -6.53 9.02
N GLU A 68 -7.37 -6.48 9.23
CA GLU A 68 -8.34 -6.37 8.14
C GLU A 68 -9.26 -5.13 8.28
N PRO A 69 -9.11 -4.09 7.42
CA PRO A 69 -9.94 -2.89 7.46
C PRO A 69 -11.45 -3.15 7.35
N PHE A 70 -11.87 -4.18 6.61
CA PHE A 70 -13.30 -4.46 6.39
C PHE A 70 -13.99 -5.24 7.52
N SER A 71 -13.24 -5.74 8.49
CA SER A 71 -13.79 -6.47 9.66
C SER A 71 -14.76 -5.64 10.52
N HIS A 72 -14.65 -4.30 10.48
CA HIS A 72 -15.55 -3.39 11.19
C HIS A 72 -15.93 -2.19 10.31
N ARG A 73 -16.82 -2.41 9.34
CA ARG A 73 -17.23 -1.42 8.33
C ARG A 73 -17.68 -0.07 8.89
N ASP A 74 -18.38 -0.05 10.01
CA ASP A 74 -18.83 1.21 10.63
C ASP A 74 -17.67 2.06 11.15
N SER A 75 -16.60 1.42 11.63
CA SER A 75 -15.39 2.09 12.11
C SER A 75 -14.60 2.65 10.93
N LEU A 76 -14.41 1.81 9.90
CA LEU A 76 -13.82 2.23 8.64
C LEU A 76 -14.57 3.41 8.02
N GLN A 77 -15.91 3.38 8.00
CA GLN A 77 -16.70 4.51 7.50
C GLN A 77 -16.45 5.79 8.30
N ARG A 78 -16.47 5.73 9.64
CA ARG A 78 -16.20 6.92 10.47
C ARG A 78 -14.81 7.49 10.23
N MET A 79 -13.80 6.64 10.01
CA MET A 79 -12.46 7.09 9.65
C MET A 79 -12.41 7.71 8.23
N LEU A 80 -13.14 7.13 7.26
CA LEU A 80 -13.24 7.67 5.89
C LEU A 80 -13.95 9.03 5.85
N ASP A 81 -14.97 9.22 6.67
CA ASP A 81 -15.76 10.46 6.75
C ASP A 81 -14.90 11.66 7.23
N GLU A 82 -13.80 11.39 7.93
CA GLU A 82 -12.87 12.39 8.48
C GLU A 82 -11.74 12.77 7.50
N ILE A 83 -11.60 12.05 6.39
CA ILE A 83 -10.61 12.34 5.35
C ILE A 83 -11.31 13.19 4.28
N PRO A 84 -10.90 14.43 3.98
CA PRO A 84 -11.46 15.22 2.88
C PRO A 84 -11.26 14.61 1.48
N ASN A 85 -12.02 15.07 0.48
CA ASN A 85 -11.90 14.62 -0.93
C ASN A 85 -10.65 15.16 -1.65
N THR A 86 -9.86 16.00 -1.00
CA THR A 86 -8.56 16.47 -1.51
C THR A 86 -7.51 15.37 -1.44
N HIS A 87 -7.71 14.37 -0.59
CA HIS A 87 -6.86 13.19 -0.49
C HIS A 87 -7.30 12.09 -1.43
N ARG A 88 -6.34 11.22 -1.76
CA ARG A 88 -6.61 9.89 -2.30
C ARG A 88 -6.65 8.87 -1.18
N VAL A 89 -7.50 7.86 -1.30
CA VAL A 89 -7.68 6.84 -0.27
C VAL A 89 -7.52 5.45 -0.86
N PHE A 90 -6.57 4.71 -0.33
CA PHE A 90 -6.30 3.31 -0.68
C PHE A 90 -6.64 2.40 0.48
N ILE A 91 -7.09 1.18 0.18
CA ILE A 91 -7.35 0.16 1.20
C ILE A 91 -6.61 -1.12 0.82
N ASN A 92 -5.70 -1.56 1.68
CA ASN A 92 -5.06 -2.86 1.59
C ASN A 92 -5.84 -3.86 2.45
N THR A 93 -6.28 -4.95 1.84
CA THR A 93 -7.21 -5.89 2.47
C THR A 93 -6.97 -7.29 1.94
N THR A 94 -7.30 -8.31 2.72
CA THR A 94 -7.43 -9.68 2.20
C THR A 94 -8.87 -9.99 1.79
N LEU A 95 -9.84 -9.15 2.18
CA LEU A 95 -11.27 -9.38 2.06
C LEU A 95 -11.62 -10.83 2.46
N PRO A 96 -11.36 -11.24 3.72
CA PRO A 96 -11.70 -12.58 4.17
C PRO A 96 -13.22 -12.74 4.21
N VAL A 97 -13.66 -13.99 4.24
CA VAL A 97 -15.06 -14.33 4.52
C VAL A 97 -15.29 -14.14 6.02
N PHE A 98 -16.25 -13.29 6.38
CA PHE A 98 -16.60 -13.02 7.78
C PHE A 98 -18.03 -13.43 8.08
N ASP A 99 -18.25 -14.00 9.26
CA ASP A 99 -19.61 -14.17 9.80
C ASP A 99 -20.25 -12.79 10.02
N GLY A 100 -21.46 -12.59 9.48
CA GLY A 100 -22.19 -11.32 9.60
C GLY A 100 -21.87 -10.26 8.53
N GLN A 101 -21.10 -10.61 7.50
CA GLN A 101 -20.86 -9.77 6.34
C GLN A 101 -21.11 -10.55 5.05
N SER A 102 -22.13 -10.13 4.30
CA SER A 102 -22.41 -10.68 2.98
C SER A 102 -21.55 -10.02 1.90
N GLU A 103 -21.47 -10.67 0.74
CA GLU A 103 -20.91 -10.05 -0.48
C GLU A 103 -21.64 -8.74 -0.84
N GLN A 104 -22.96 -8.68 -0.64
CA GLN A 104 -23.75 -7.50 -0.94
C GLN A 104 -23.39 -6.32 -0.04
N ASP A 105 -23.09 -6.56 1.24
CA ASP A 105 -22.64 -5.50 2.16
C ASP A 105 -21.35 -4.83 1.68
N LEU A 106 -20.42 -5.61 1.10
CA LEU A 106 -19.18 -5.09 0.53
C LEU A 106 -19.43 -4.27 -0.74
N ILE A 107 -20.30 -4.77 -1.61
CA ILE A 107 -20.69 -4.07 -2.84
C ILE A 107 -21.34 -2.73 -2.49
N ASP A 108 -22.31 -2.73 -1.57
CA ASP A 108 -23.02 -1.52 -1.14
C ASP A 108 -22.07 -0.51 -0.46
N PHE A 109 -21.13 -0.99 0.35
CA PHE A 109 -20.11 -0.14 0.97
C PHE A 109 -19.22 0.53 -0.08
N THR A 110 -18.75 -0.23 -1.08
CA THR A 110 -17.92 0.34 -2.16
C THR A 110 -18.71 1.27 -3.08
N GLU A 111 -19.99 1.00 -3.34
CA GLU A 111 -20.85 1.90 -4.14
C GLU A 111 -21.03 3.24 -3.42
N LYS A 112 -21.32 3.20 -2.12
CA LYS A 112 -21.47 4.39 -1.29
C LYS A 112 -20.19 5.25 -1.29
N ASN A 113 -19.02 4.63 -1.29
CA ASN A 113 -17.72 5.29 -1.14
C ASN A 113 -16.94 5.38 -2.45
N LYS A 114 -17.58 5.23 -3.62
CA LYS A 114 -16.89 5.17 -4.93
C LYS A 114 -16.11 6.42 -5.30
N ASP A 115 -16.58 7.59 -4.85
CA ASP A 115 -15.93 8.88 -5.10
C ASP A 115 -14.89 9.21 -4.01
N LYS A 116 -14.81 8.40 -2.94
CA LYS A 116 -13.89 8.55 -1.81
C LYS A 116 -12.69 7.61 -1.93
N ILE A 117 -12.93 6.35 -2.25
CA ILE A 117 -11.91 5.31 -2.31
C ILE A 117 -11.32 5.30 -3.71
N THR A 118 -10.03 5.62 -3.77
CA THR A 118 -9.23 5.64 -4.99
C THR A 118 -8.96 4.23 -5.51
N CYS A 119 -8.54 3.30 -4.65
CA CYS A 119 -8.33 1.91 -5.05
C CYS A 119 -8.32 0.94 -3.86
N ILE A 120 -8.86 -0.26 -4.07
CA ILE A 120 -8.72 -1.40 -3.15
C ILE A 120 -7.63 -2.34 -3.68
N ASN A 121 -6.63 -2.60 -2.85
CA ASN A 121 -5.57 -3.56 -3.10
C ASN A 121 -5.90 -4.85 -2.36
N CYS A 122 -6.43 -5.83 -3.08
CA CYS A 122 -6.85 -7.10 -2.51
C CYS A 122 -5.70 -8.12 -2.56
N SER A 123 -5.25 -8.58 -1.41
CA SER A 123 -4.17 -9.58 -1.32
C SER A 123 -4.67 -10.95 -1.78
N ARG A 124 -4.01 -11.51 -2.79
CA ARG A 124 -4.25 -12.87 -3.30
C ARG A 124 -2.91 -13.49 -3.64
N HIS A 125 -2.60 -14.63 -3.05
CA HIS A 125 -1.26 -15.21 -3.18
C HIS A 125 -1.24 -16.33 -4.22
N LEU A 126 -0.09 -16.50 -4.86
CA LEU A 126 0.14 -17.58 -5.84
C LEU A 126 -0.07 -18.97 -5.20
N VAL A 127 0.31 -19.10 -3.94
CA VAL A 127 -0.02 -20.23 -3.07
C VAL A 127 -1.17 -19.81 -2.16
N LYS A 128 -2.23 -20.62 -2.08
CA LYS A 128 -3.35 -20.34 -1.18
C LYS A 128 -2.96 -20.69 0.25
N TYR A 129 -2.75 -19.67 1.06
CA TYR A 129 -2.40 -19.83 2.49
C TYR A 129 -3.60 -19.71 3.42
N VAL A 130 -4.68 -19.09 2.94
CA VAL A 130 -5.86 -18.73 3.73
C VAL A 130 -7.11 -18.87 2.88
N GLU A 131 -8.28 -18.84 3.53
CA GLU A 131 -9.55 -18.79 2.84
C GLU A 131 -9.76 -17.40 2.24
N GLU A 132 -9.93 -17.36 0.91
CA GLU A 132 -10.12 -16.12 0.15
C GLU A 132 -11.60 -15.97 -0.20
N SER A 133 -12.13 -14.75 -0.17
CA SER A 133 -13.43 -14.48 -0.78
C SER A 133 -13.40 -14.77 -2.30
N PRO A 134 -14.55 -15.12 -2.91
CA PRO A 134 -14.61 -15.49 -4.32
C PRO A 134 -14.06 -14.38 -5.23
N ASP A 135 -13.32 -14.76 -6.28
CA ASP A 135 -12.73 -13.78 -7.21
C ASP A 135 -13.78 -12.91 -7.91
N GLU A 136 -14.96 -13.48 -8.17
CA GLU A 136 -16.07 -12.78 -8.79
C GLU A 136 -16.51 -11.56 -7.95
N LEU A 137 -16.38 -11.62 -6.62
CA LEU A 137 -16.69 -10.49 -5.74
C LEU A 137 -15.85 -9.26 -6.08
N LEU A 138 -14.54 -9.43 -6.33
CA LEU A 138 -13.64 -8.33 -6.64
C LEU A 138 -14.09 -7.60 -7.92
N SER A 139 -14.62 -8.33 -8.91
CA SER A 139 -15.16 -7.74 -10.14
C SER A 139 -16.48 -6.99 -9.95
N LYS A 140 -17.17 -7.21 -8.81
CA LYS A 140 -18.44 -6.56 -8.48
C LYS A 140 -18.28 -5.30 -7.63
N LEU A 141 -17.11 -5.12 -6.99
CA LEU A 141 -16.79 -3.92 -6.21
C LEU A 141 -16.91 -2.67 -7.11
N LYS A 142 -17.40 -1.58 -6.52
CA LYS A 142 -17.76 -0.35 -7.25
C LYS A 142 -16.67 0.71 -7.20
N VAL A 143 -15.48 0.29 -6.84
CA VAL A 143 -14.25 1.09 -6.77
C VAL A 143 -13.17 0.38 -7.57
N PRO A 144 -12.20 1.12 -8.11
CA PRO A 144 -11.03 0.49 -8.71
C PRO A 144 -10.40 -0.54 -7.78
N THR A 145 -10.12 -1.71 -8.33
CA THR A 145 -9.62 -2.85 -7.55
C THR A 145 -8.48 -3.49 -8.31
N ARG A 146 -7.39 -3.78 -7.60
CA ARG A 146 -6.28 -4.58 -8.12
C ARG A 146 -5.92 -5.68 -7.14
N VAL A 147 -5.32 -6.73 -7.66
CA VAL A 147 -4.78 -7.82 -6.87
C VAL A 147 -3.35 -7.52 -6.48
N ASN A 148 -3.00 -7.75 -5.22
CA ASN A 148 -1.65 -7.63 -4.71
C ASN A 148 -1.11 -9.01 -4.32
N CYS A 149 0.06 -9.38 -4.83
CA CYS A 149 0.68 -10.67 -4.55
C CYS A 149 2.16 -10.50 -4.20
N VAL A 150 2.53 -10.83 -2.97
CA VAL A 150 3.94 -10.92 -2.59
C VAL A 150 4.52 -12.20 -3.18
N LEU A 151 5.58 -12.08 -3.98
CA LEU A 151 6.38 -13.20 -4.45
C LEU A 151 7.55 -13.39 -3.48
N TYR A 152 7.43 -14.40 -2.61
CA TYR A 152 8.35 -14.63 -1.50
C TYR A 152 9.26 -15.82 -1.77
N LYS A 153 10.58 -15.63 -1.65
CA LYS A 153 11.61 -16.68 -1.79
C LYS A 153 11.42 -17.52 -3.07
N GLU A 154 11.37 -18.85 -2.93
CA GLU A 154 11.00 -19.79 -3.97
C GLU A 154 9.47 -19.79 -4.11
N TYR A 155 8.97 -19.19 -5.17
CA TYR A 155 7.56 -19.27 -5.57
C TYR A 155 7.41 -20.19 -6.79
N PRO A 156 6.27 -20.88 -6.96
CA PRO A 156 6.05 -21.80 -8.07
C PRO A 156 5.87 -21.03 -9.38
N THR A 157 6.99 -20.71 -10.03
CA THR A 157 7.07 -19.85 -11.23
C THR A 157 6.22 -20.41 -12.38
N GLU A 158 6.15 -21.73 -12.50
CA GLU A 158 5.34 -22.46 -13.48
C GLU A 158 3.83 -22.18 -13.34
N ARG A 159 3.38 -21.66 -12.20
CA ARG A 159 1.97 -21.30 -11.94
C ARG A 159 1.65 -19.85 -12.25
N LEU A 160 2.64 -19.01 -12.60
CA LEU A 160 2.38 -17.61 -12.94
C LEU A 160 1.37 -17.44 -14.09
N PRO A 161 1.44 -18.19 -15.21
CA PRO A 161 0.43 -18.08 -16.28
C PRO A 161 -0.99 -18.40 -15.77
N GLU A 162 -1.18 -19.54 -15.08
CA GLU A 162 -2.47 -19.93 -14.50
C GLU A 162 -3.00 -18.85 -13.54
N TYR A 163 -2.12 -18.26 -12.74
CA TYR A 163 -2.48 -17.20 -11.80
C TYR A 163 -2.87 -15.91 -12.51
N LEU A 164 -2.19 -15.50 -13.58
CA LEU A 164 -2.56 -14.31 -14.34
C LEU A 164 -3.87 -14.53 -15.09
N GLU A 165 -4.07 -15.71 -15.70
CA GLU A 165 -5.33 -16.10 -16.37
C GLU A 165 -6.54 -16.02 -15.46
N ARG A 166 -6.39 -16.38 -14.17
CA ARG A 166 -7.42 -16.21 -13.11
C ARG A 166 -7.97 -14.78 -13.07
N TRP A 167 -7.10 -13.77 -13.24
CA TRP A 167 -7.43 -12.35 -13.14
C TRP A 167 -7.76 -11.70 -14.48
N THR A 168 -7.18 -12.19 -15.58
CA THR A 168 -7.56 -11.81 -16.95
C THR A 168 -9.06 -12.01 -17.17
N LYS A 169 -9.63 -13.11 -16.65
CA LYS A 169 -11.08 -13.39 -16.72
C LYS A 169 -11.96 -12.22 -16.22
N TYR A 170 -11.48 -11.48 -15.23
CA TYR A 170 -12.22 -10.38 -14.61
C TYR A 170 -11.66 -9.00 -15.00
N ASN A 171 -10.60 -8.95 -15.82
CA ASN A 171 -9.85 -7.74 -16.13
C ASN A 171 -9.39 -6.97 -14.87
N ILE A 172 -8.90 -7.70 -13.88
CA ILE A 172 -8.40 -7.13 -12.62
C ILE A 172 -6.88 -7.05 -12.68
N PRO A 173 -6.27 -5.86 -12.64
CA PRO A 173 -4.82 -5.70 -12.68
C PRO A 173 -4.12 -6.46 -11.54
N VAL A 174 -2.91 -6.94 -11.82
CA VAL A 174 -2.08 -7.65 -10.84
C VAL A 174 -0.86 -6.80 -10.49
N GLN A 175 -0.63 -6.63 -9.20
CA GLN A 175 0.59 -6.04 -8.66
C GLN A 175 1.37 -7.12 -7.90
N PHE A 176 2.49 -7.56 -8.45
CA PHE A 176 3.47 -8.32 -7.69
C PHE A 176 4.32 -7.41 -6.82
N ARG A 177 4.69 -7.89 -5.64
CA ARG A 177 5.62 -7.21 -4.75
C ARG A 177 6.80 -8.11 -4.42
N PHE A 178 7.98 -7.55 -4.50
CA PHE A 178 9.17 -8.13 -3.89
C PHE A 178 9.03 -8.12 -2.36
N ASP A 179 9.74 -9.03 -1.70
CA ASP A 179 9.88 -9.00 -0.25
C ASP A 179 10.69 -7.75 0.16
N TYR A 180 10.01 -6.74 0.68
CA TYR A 180 10.65 -5.49 1.09
C TYR A 180 11.70 -5.70 2.19
N THR A 181 11.58 -6.75 3.01
CA THR A 181 12.60 -7.05 4.03
C THR A 181 13.94 -7.46 3.41
N ALA A 182 13.93 -7.86 2.14
CA ALA A 182 15.12 -8.16 1.35
C ALA A 182 15.49 -7.03 0.37
N THR A 183 14.75 -5.91 0.34
CA THR A 183 15.05 -4.78 -0.55
C THR A 183 16.13 -3.89 0.08
N THR A 184 17.13 -3.54 -0.71
CA THR A 184 18.20 -2.61 -0.35
C THR A 184 18.32 -1.52 -1.42
N PRO A 185 18.97 -0.38 -1.14
CA PRO A 185 19.23 0.64 -2.16
C PRO A 185 19.93 0.08 -3.40
N GLU A 186 20.84 -0.88 -3.23
CA GLU A 186 21.62 -1.49 -4.31
C GLU A 186 20.77 -2.39 -5.21
N ASN A 187 19.80 -3.13 -4.66
CA ASN A 187 18.96 -4.05 -5.44
C ASN A 187 17.63 -3.46 -5.89
N LEU A 188 17.30 -2.24 -5.45
CA LEU A 188 16.03 -1.57 -5.71
C LEU A 188 15.74 -1.50 -7.22
N TYR A 189 16.76 -1.18 -8.03
CA TYR A 189 16.65 -1.12 -9.49
C TYR A 189 17.41 -2.24 -10.20
N ASP A 190 17.97 -3.20 -9.46
CA ASP A 190 18.70 -4.32 -10.06
C ASP A 190 17.77 -5.14 -10.96
N ARG A 191 18.28 -5.44 -12.16
CA ARG A 191 17.62 -6.25 -13.18
C ARG A 191 18.32 -7.56 -13.43
N GLU A 192 19.66 -7.57 -13.38
CA GLU A 192 20.45 -8.74 -13.77
C GLU A 192 20.34 -9.85 -12.71
N GLY A 193 20.33 -9.48 -11.43
CA GLY A 193 20.17 -10.41 -10.31
C GLY A 193 18.72 -10.73 -9.95
N ASP A 194 17.74 -10.12 -10.63
CA ASP A 194 16.33 -10.26 -10.27
C ASP A 194 15.63 -11.40 -11.01
N ASN A 195 15.46 -12.52 -10.29
CA ASN A 195 14.77 -13.69 -10.80
C ASN A 195 13.28 -13.43 -11.10
N ILE A 196 12.59 -12.62 -10.29
CA ILE A 196 11.17 -12.29 -10.53
C ILE A 196 11.04 -11.50 -11.81
N LEU A 197 11.89 -10.48 -11.99
CA LEU A 197 11.89 -9.69 -13.20
C LEU A 197 12.16 -10.56 -14.44
N ARG A 198 13.14 -11.47 -14.36
CA ARG A 198 13.43 -12.41 -15.45
C ARG A 198 12.22 -13.28 -15.78
N ASP A 199 11.59 -13.86 -14.78
CA ASP A 199 10.46 -14.77 -14.98
C ASP A 199 9.24 -14.05 -15.57
N LEU A 200 8.95 -12.82 -15.12
CA LEU A 200 7.87 -11.99 -15.69
C LEU A 200 8.15 -11.60 -17.14
N ASN A 201 9.41 -11.25 -17.48
CA ASN A 201 9.81 -10.97 -18.87
C ASN A 201 9.65 -12.17 -19.80
N HIS A 202 9.68 -13.40 -19.29
CA HIS A 202 9.46 -14.59 -20.11
C HIS A 202 7.99 -14.81 -20.48
N ILE A 203 7.05 -14.27 -19.71
CA ILE A 203 5.61 -14.53 -19.87
C ILE A 203 4.80 -13.31 -20.28
N ALA A 204 5.29 -12.09 -20.03
CA ALA A 204 4.57 -10.84 -20.30
C ALA A 204 5.44 -9.85 -21.06
N GLY A 205 4.81 -8.98 -21.85
CA GLY A 205 5.52 -7.93 -22.58
C GLY A 205 5.87 -6.76 -21.66
N TYR A 206 7.15 -6.47 -21.46
CA TYR A 206 7.60 -5.31 -20.70
C TYR A 206 7.17 -4.00 -21.37
N THR A 207 6.68 -3.04 -20.57
CA THR A 207 6.12 -1.77 -21.07
C THR A 207 6.80 -0.53 -20.50
N GLY A 208 7.44 -0.62 -19.34
CA GLY A 208 8.18 0.51 -18.78
C GLY A 208 8.58 0.35 -17.31
N LEU A 209 9.24 1.39 -16.78
CA LEU A 209 9.71 1.48 -15.41
C LEU A 209 9.35 2.86 -14.87
N ASP A 210 8.78 2.91 -13.67
CA ASP A 210 8.76 4.12 -12.84
C ASP A 210 9.56 3.92 -11.56
N GLY A 211 9.93 5.02 -10.91
CA GLY A 211 10.56 4.94 -9.62
C GLY A 211 10.99 6.28 -9.03
N CYS A 212 11.33 6.22 -7.75
CA CYS A 212 11.89 7.28 -6.93
C CYS A 212 13.01 6.74 -6.03
N ARG A 213 13.49 7.54 -5.07
CA ARG A 213 14.54 7.08 -4.13
C ARG A 213 14.14 5.83 -3.33
N MET A 214 12.84 5.66 -3.05
CA MET A 214 12.34 4.62 -2.13
C MET A 214 11.75 3.39 -2.80
N ARG A 215 11.23 3.52 -4.02
CA ARG A 215 10.46 2.45 -4.68
C ARG A 215 10.60 2.52 -6.19
N CYS A 216 10.38 1.38 -6.84
CA CYS A 216 10.25 1.29 -8.28
C CYS A 216 9.10 0.36 -8.68
N GLY A 217 8.61 0.50 -9.90
CA GLY A 217 7.59 -0.35 -10.52
C GLY A 217 7.98 -0.73 -11.93
N PHE A 218 8.20 -2.03 -12.18
CA PHE A 218 8.34 -2.60 -13.52
C PHE A 218 6.97 -2.95 -14.07
N HIS A 219 6.63 -2.45 -15.25
CA HIS A 219 5.31 -2.58 -15.84
C HIS A 219 5.31 -3.53 -17.03
N PHE A 220 4.24 -4.30 -17.17
CA PHE A 220 4.06 -5.34 -18.18
C PHE A 220 2.62 -5.37 -18.68
N ASN A 221 2.46 -5.93 -19.87
CA ASN A 221 1.18 -6.32 -20.44
C ASN A 221 1.17 -7.83 -20.67
N TYR A 222 0.29 -8.54 -19.97
CA TYR A 222 0.04 -9.97 -20.15
C TYR A 222 -1.29 -10.16 -20.88
N GLU A 223 -1.25 -10.34 -22.20
CA GLU A 223 -2.47 -10.55 -23.02
C GLU A 223 -3.58 -9.49 -22.83
N GLY A 224 -3.20 -8.24 -22.55
CA GLY A 224 -4.14 -7.13 -22.29
C GLY A 224 -4.40 -6.86 -20.81
N LEU A 225 -3.92 -7.73 -19.91
CA LEU A 225 -3.92 -7.51 -18.48
C LEU A 225 -2.74 -6.60 -18.07
N GLU A 226 -3.05 -5.54 -17.34
CA GLU A 226 -2.04 -4.68 -16.69
C GLU A 226 -1.39 -5.44 -15.53
N LEU A 227 -0.06 -5.48 -15.57
CA LEU A 227 0.76 -6.15 -14.59
C LEU A 227 1.87 -5.21 -14.13
N THR A 228 2.06 -5.06 -12.82
CA THR A 228 3.19 -4.32 -12.27
C THR A 228 3.93 -5.14 -11.23
N TYR A 229 5.25 -5.03 -11.20
CA TYR A 229 6.11 -5.63 -10.19
C TYR A 229 6.87 -4.53 -9.46
N HIS A 230 6.60 -4.39 -8.15
CA HIS A 230 7.15 -3.32 -7.33
C HIS A 230 8.19 -3.81 -6.33
N LYS A 231 9.20 -2.98 -6.13
CA LYS A 231 10.15 -3.04 -5.01
C LYS A 231 10.04 -1.77 -4.19
N THR A 232 10.21 -1.89 -2.88
CA THR A 232 10.15 -0.74 -1.96
C THR A 232 11.07 -1.02 -0.78
N LEU A 233 11.81 -0.01 -0.33
CA LEU A 233 12.68 -0.13 0.83
C LEU A 233 11.88 -0.44 2.11
N PRO A 234 12.48 -1.12 3.09
CA PRO A 234 11.79 -1.54 4.32
C PRO A 234 11.61 -0.41 5.36
N TYR A 235 11.88 0.83 4.98
CA TYR A 235 11.79 2.02 5.83
C TYR A 235 11.09 3.14 5.04
N SER A 236 10.60 4.14 5.76
CA SER A 236 9.85 5.29 5.24
C SER A 236 10.64 6.60 5.26
N THR A 237 11.75 6.63 6.00
CA THR A 237 12.63 7.78 6.12
C THR A 237 13.94 7.59 5.35
N ILE A 238 14.27 8.53 4.47
CA ILE A 238 15.59 8.61 3.82
C ILE A 238 16.37 9.76 4.44
N VAL A 239 17.60 9.50 4.89
CA VAL A 239 18.49 10.54 5.43
C VAL A 239 19.43 11.03 4.34
N GLU A 240 19.35 12.31 4.00
CA GLU A 240 20.19 12.95 2.96
C GLU A 240 20.80 14.25 3.47
N THR A 241 22.04 14.53 3.04
CA THR A 241 22.70 15.82 3.28
C THR A 241 22.71 16.62 1.99
N ASP A 242 22.18 17.84 2.03
CA ASP A 242 22.13 18.73 0.88
C ASP A 242 23.49 19.39 0.60
N GLU A 243 23.55 20.12 -0.52
CA GLU A 243 24.74 20.85 -0.97
C GLU A 243 25.25 21.91 0.03
N ASN A 244 24.40 22.36 0.96
CA ASN A 244 24.75 23.31 2.01
C ASN A 244 25.24 22.62 3.29
N GLY A 245 25.38 21.29 3.27
CA GLY A 245 25.80 20.49 4.41
C GLY A 245 24.71 20.26 5.45
N LYS A 246 23.44 20.56 5.13
CA LYS A 246 22.31 20.32 6.03
C LYS A 246 21.74 18.93 5.81
N THR A 247 21.65 18.15 6.87
CA THR A 247 21.04 16.82 6.86
C THR A 247 19.53 16.91 7.10
N TRP A 248 18.78 16.11 6.36
CA TRP A 248 17.32 16.07 6.35
C TRP A 248 16.82 14.64 6.54
N ASP A 249 15.70 14.50 7.25
CA ASP A 249 14.91 13.27 7.30
C ASP A 249 13.78 13.41 6.27
N ILE A 250 13.88 12.72 5.13
CA ILE A 250 12.91 12.78 4.04
C ILE A 250 11.86 11.68 4.26
N LEU A 251 10.63 12.08 4.57
CA LEU A 251 9.52 11.18 4.89
C LEU A 251 8.68 10.85 3.65
N TYR A 252 8.56 9.56 3.35
CA TYR A 252 7.70 9.03 2.28
C TYR A 252 6.37 8.52 2.79
N ASP A 253 6.37 7.88 3.95
CA ASP A 253 5.19 7.36 4.63
C ASP A 253 5.23 7.76 6.12
N ILE A 254 4.05 8.02 6.70
CA ILE A 254 3.79 8.25 8.12
C ILE A 254 2.81 7.17 8.57
N ILE A 255 3.01 6.61 9.77
CA ILE A 255 2.22 5.48 10.26
C ILE A 255 1.37 5.93 11.44
N ILE A 256 0.04 5.80 11.32
CA ILE A 256 -0.90 5.90 12.44
C ILE A 256 -1.15 4.49 12.97
N LYS A 257 -0.71 4.23 14.19
CA LYS A 257 -0.89 2.94 14.88
C LYS A 257 -2.32 2.80 15.41
N GLN A 258 -2.70 1.58 15.78
CA GLN A 258 -4.05 1.28 16.29
C GLN A 258 -4.44 2.04 17.58
N ASN A 259 -3.47 2.52 18.36
CA ASN A 259 -3.70 3.35 19.54
C ASN A 259 -3.74 4.87 19.22
N GLY A 260 -3.64 5.24 17.94
CA GLY A 260 -3.57 6.61 17.43
C GLY A 260 -2.18 7.24 17.46
N GLU A 261 -1.14 6.55 17.94
CA GLU A 261 0.24 7.07 17.87
C GLU A 261 0.67 7.30 16.42
N ILE A 262 1.35 8.41 16.16
CA ILE A 262 1.86 8.77 14.85
C ILE A 262 3.37 8.55 14.82
N ARG A 263 3.84 7.79 13.83
CA ARG A 263 5.25 7.41 13.66
C ARG A 263 5.78 7.87 12.32
N SER A 264 7.06 8.24 12.30
CA SER A 264 7.75 8.65 11.07
C SER A 264 8.30 7.47 10.26
N ASP A 265 8.34 6.28 10.86
CA ASP A 265 8.80 5.07 10.18
C ASP A 265 8.06 3.82 10.70
N TRP A 266 8.33 2.68 10.06
CA TRP A 266 7.79 1.36 10.44
C TRP A 266 8.42 0.80 11.72
N ASP A 267 9.43 1.46 12.25
CA ASP A 267 10.03 1.15 13.55
C ASP A 267 9.24 1.79 14.71
N GLU A 268 9.85 1.89 15.88
CA GLU A 268 9.26 2.49 17.09
C GLU A 268 9.46 4.02 17.15
N THR A 269 9.90 4.67 16.07
CA THR A 269 10.18 6.11 16.05
C THR A 269 8.89 6.93 15.96
N VAL A 270 8.53 7.56 17.08
CA VAL A 270 7.42 8.51 17.17
C VAL A 270 7.73 9.75 16.34
N LEU A 271 6.74 10.22 15.56
CA LEU A 271 6.86 11.45 14.78
C LEU A 271 6.87 12.68 15.68
N ASP A 272 7.85 13.58 15.49
CA ASP A 272 7.74 14.95 16.01
C ASP A 272 6.75 15.73 15.16
N VAL A 273 5.48 15.72 15.58
CA VAL A 273 4.37 16.35 14.85
C VAL A 273 4.60 17.86 14.66
N GLU A 274 5.15 18.56 15.65
CA GLU A 274 5.42 20.00 15.53
C GLU A 274 6.61 20.27 14.60
N GLY A 275 7.61 19.38 14.60
CA GLY A 275 8.64 19.35 13.56
C GLY A 275 8.02 19.17 12.16
N TYR A 276 7.08 18.23 12.00
CA TYR A 276 6.43 17.95 10.73
C TYR A 276 5.48 19.07 10.27
N ARG A 277 4.85 19.81 11.19
CA ARG A 277 4.12 21.06 10.85
C ARG A 277 4.99 22.09 10.12
N ASN A 278 6.31 22.03 10.31
CA ASN A 278 7.29 22.90 9.67
C ASN A 278 8.10 22.17 8.58
N VAL A 279 7.55 21.08 8.03
CA VAL A 279 8.20 20.28 6.97
C VAL A 279 8.48 21.13 5.73
N VAL A 280 9.61 20.85 5.09
CA VAL A 280 9.92 21.43 3.78
C VAL A 280 9.40 20.53 2.67
N PHE A 281 8.57 21.08 1.79
CA PHE A 281 8.08 20.38 0.61
C PHE A 281 9.11 20.41 -0.52
N GLU A 282 9.28 19.27 -1.20
CA GLU A 282 10.03 19.13 -2.45
C GLU A 282 9.17 18.50 -3.54
N PRO A 283 9.44 18.74 -4.83
CA PRO A 283 8.69 18.11 -5.91
C PRO A 283 8.68 16.58 -5.77
N TYR A 284 7.55 15.93 -6.08
CA TYR A 284 7.50 14.48 -6.02
C TYR A 284 8.52 13.88 -7.01
N ASP A 285 9.40 13.02 -6.50
CA ASP A 285 10.54 12.46 -7.21
C ASP A 285 10.23 11.15 -7.94
N LEU A 286 8.99 10.64 -7.84
CA LEU A 286 8.49 9.54 -8.65
C LEU A 286 8.44 9.95 -10.12
N LYS A 287 9.18 9.23 -10.97
CA LYS A 287 9.32 9.53 -12.40
C LYS A 287 9.14 8.27 -13.22
N ILE A 288 8.61 8.45 -14.44
CA ILE A 288 8.72 7.46 -15.50
C ILE A 288 10.17 7.48 -15.99
N LEU A 289 10.86 6.36 -15.80
CA LEU A 289 12.26 6.17 -16.20
C LEU A 289 12.34 5.52 -17.59
N GLU A 290 11.40 4.65 -17.92
CA GLU A 290 11.33 3.94 -19.20
C GLU A 290 9.87 3.75 -19.65
N GLY A 291 9.66 3.73 -20.97
CA GLY A 291 8.35 3.50 -21.58
C GLY A 291 7.44 4.73 -21.66
N ASP A 292 6.28 4.54 -22.29
CA ASP A 292 5.17 5.51 -22.29
C ASP A 292 4.11 5.02 -21.30
N LEU A 293 4.49 5.03 -20.03
CA LEU A 293 3.59 4.66 -18.94
C LEU A 293 2.58 5.78 -18.78
N LYS A 294 1.31 5.45 -18.89
CA LYS A 294 0.30 6.26 -18.23
C LYS A 294 0.38 5.83 -16.78
N HIS A 295 0.66 6.75 -15.86
CA HIS A 295 0.31 6.50 -14.47
C HIS A 295 -1.19 6.21 -14.50
N THR A 296 -1.54 4.92 -14.43
CA THR A 296 -2.92 4.51 -14.31
C THR A 296 -3.38 5.16 -13.02
N ALA A 297 -4.32 6.10 -13.18
CA ALA A 297 -4.79 6.95 -12.12
C ALA A 297 -5.53 6.08 -11.11
N PHE A 298 -4.75 5.50 -10.20
CA PHE A 298 -5.19 5.21 -8.85
C PHE A 298 -4.42 6.22 -8.00
#